data_AF-A0A2E5S6P7-F1
#
_entry.id   AF-A0A2E5S6P7-F1
#
_cell.length_a   1.000
_cell.length_b   1.000
_cell.length_c   1.000
_cell.angle_alpha   90.00
_cell.angle_beta   90.00
_cell.angle_gamma   90.00
#
_symmetry.space_group_name_H-M   'P 1'
#
loop_
_entity.id
_entity.type
_entity.pdbx_description
1 polymer ?
#
loop_
_entity_poly.entity_id
_entity_poly.type
_entity_poly.pdbx_seq_one_letter_code
_entity_poly.pdbx_strand_id
1 'polypeptide(L)'
;MHSTKYFHPFNRLIAIILLIPFASCLVWTREAPSPAPNIQTSRKITLIGFCPFEESKEGNYRYARLNRDNCFRKDLGYGRSVFDIPYGGANRNIPPAKVKAFLEAYLEEVRKSGIEEIAPLIIEKGEDLYLRQNDTDYYVMGIHGPPWGATSENGHILNAFASMFTLMTIPHYGGPRVESKYMIFDANLNKIHETEIKSDIATLSAWWLYPFADATDGDEVEAMGYRVDNEHFSVELQEFLKSR
;
A
#
# COMPACT_ATOMS: atom_id res chain seq x y z
N MET A 1 -47.07 35.41 -35.14
CA MET A 1 -46.51 34.17 -35.74
C MET A 1 -45.47 33.61 -34.78
N HIS A 2 -45.86 32.68 -33.90
CA HIS A 2 -44.95 31.95 -33.01
C HIS A 2 -44.64 30.59 -33.64
N SER A 3 -43.40 30.40 -34.08
CA SER A 3 -42.89 29.10 -34.52
C SER A 3 -42.23 28.42 -33.31
N THR A 4 -42.99 27.55 -32.64
CA THR A 4 -42.45 26.62 -31.65
C THR A 4 -41.72 25.51 -32.41
N LYS A 5 -40.38 25.56 -32.41
CA LYS A 5 -39.55 24.50 -32.95
C LYS A 5 -39.75 23.23 -32.14
N TYR A 6 -40.34 22.23 -32.78
CA TYR A 6 -40.44 20.86 -32.29
C TYR A 6 -39.03 20.31 -32.01
N PHE A 7 -38.70 20.14 -30.73
CA PHE A 7 -37.52 19.42 -30.31
C PHE A 7 -37.81 17.91 -30.48
N HIS A 8 -37.33 17.32 -31.58
CA HIS A 8 -37.64 15.94 -31.95
C HIS A 8 -37.23 14.95 -30.85
N PRO A 9 -38.07 13.95 -30.51
CA PRO A 9 -37.74 12.92 -29.52
C PRO A 9 -36.49 12.11 -29.87
N PHE A 10 -36.14 12.04 -31.16
CA PHE A 10 -34.93 11.40 -31.67
C PHE A 10 -33.64 12.10 -31.18
N ASN A 11 -33.64 13.43 -31.10
CA ASN A 11 -32.50 14.19 -30.58
C ASN A 11 -32.34 14.02 -29.06
N ARG A 12 -33.43 13.73 -28.34
CA ARG A 12 -33.38 13.40 -26.91
C ARG A 12 -32.82 11.99 -26.67
N LEU A 13 -33.20 11.02 -27.50
CA LEU A 13 -32.66 9.66 -27.43
C LEU A 13 -31.15 9.63 -27.75
N ILE A 14 -30.71 10.36 -28.77
CA ILE A 14 -29.28 10.50 -29.11
C ILE A 14 -28.52 11.21 -27.98
N ALA A 15 -29.09 12.27 -27.40
CA ALA A 15 -28.46 12.95 -26.26
C ALA A 15 -28.34 12.04 -25.03
N ILE A 16 -29.36 11.20 -24.75
CA ILE A 16 -29.31 10.21 -23.66
C ILE A 16 -28.27 9.13 -23.96
N ILE A 17 -28.23 8.58 -25.18
CA ILE A 17 -27.22 7.58 -25.60
C ILE A 17 -25.81 8.15 -25.53
N LEU A 18 -25.62 9.43 -25.90
CA LEU A 18 -24.33 10.12 -25.78
C LEU A 18 -23.97 10.48 -24.33
N LEU A 19 -24.93 10.55 -23.41
CA LEU A 19 -24.68 10.82 -21.98
C LEU A 19 -24.39 9.55 -21.16
N ILE A 20 -24.83 8.37 -21.61
CA ILE A 20 -24.57 7.07 -20.94
C ILE A 20 -23.07 6.76 -20.76
N PRO A 21 -22.15 6.97 -21.74
CA PRO A 21 -20.73 6.68 -21.53
C PRO A 21 -20.01 7.64 -20.59
N PHE A 22 -20.61 8.79 -20.22
CA PHE A 22 -20.00 9.72 -19.25
C PHE A 22 -20.18 9.31 -17.79
N ALA A 23 -20.97 8.26 -17.51
CA ALA A 23 -21.27 7.82 -16.14
C ALA A 23 -20.32 6.72 -15.62
N SER A 24 -19.35 6.24 -16.41
CA SER A 24 -18.56 5.07 -16.03
C SER A 24 -17.15 5.10 -16.60
N CYS A 25 -16.19 5.67 -15.86
CA CYS A 25 -14.78 5.35 -16.05
C CYS A 25 -14.55 3.98 -15.40
N LEU A 26 -14.29 2.95 -16.20
CA LEU A 26 -14.09 1.58 -15.73
C LEU A 26 -12.62 1.20 -15.92
N VAL A 27 -12.02 0.55 -14.92
CA VAL A 27 -10.60 0.18 -14.88
C VAL A 27 -10.48 -1.33 -14.84
N TRP A 28 -9.60 -1.89 -15.68
CA TRP A 28 -9.19 -3.29 -15.64
C TRP A 28 -7.81 -3.39 -15.00
N THR A 29 -7.71 -4.15 -13.92
CA THR A 29 -6.46 -4.59 -13.31
C THR A 29 -6.30 -6.09 -13.51
N ARG A 30 -5.08 -6.56 -13.74
CA ARG A 30 -4.79 -7.98 -13.71
C ARG A 30 -4.62 -8.41 -12.25
N GLU A 31 -5.66 -8.99 -11.69
CA GLU A 31 -5.54 -9.72 -10.43
C GLU A 31 -4.68 -10.98 -10.63
N ALA A 32 -3.80 -11.20 -9.67
CA ALA A 32 -3.44 -12.56 -9.28
C ALA A 32 -3.33 -12.60 -7.75
N PRO A 33 -4.44 -12.71 -7.01
CA PRO A 33 -4.35 -13.13 -5.62
C PRO A 33 -3.97 -14.61 -5.62
N SER A 34 -2.75 -14.92 -5.20
CA SER A 34 -2.44 -16.26 -4.73
C SER A 34 -2.92 -16.36 -3.29
N PRO A 35 -3.55 -17.47 -2.84
CA PRO A 35 -3.82 -17.64 -1.43
C PRO A 35 -2.51 -17.45 -0.63
N ALA A 36 -2.57 -16.65 0.43
CA ALA A 36 -1.45 -16.42 1.33
C ALA A 36 -0.84 -17.78 1.68
N PRO A 37 0.47 -17.98 1.43
CA PRO A 37 1.08 -19.29 1.65
C PRO A 37 0.88 -19.70 3.11
N ASN A 38 0.40 -20.92 3.34
CA ASN A 38 0.25 -21.48 4.69
C ASN A 38 1.65 -21.80 5.23
N ILE A 39 2.26 -20.82 5.86
CA ILE A 39 3.65 -20.87 6.31
C ILE A 39 3.69 -21.24 7.79
N GLN A 40 4.22 -22.43 8.07
CA GLN A 40 4.61 -22.83 9.41
C GLN A 40 6.10 -22.51 9.61
N THR A 41 6.39 -21.46 10.37
CA THR A 41 7.73 -21.19 10.91
C THR A 41 7.70 -21.30 12.42
N SER A 42 8.72 -21.93 13.01
CA SER A 42 8.88 -21.98 14.46
C SER A 42 9.45 -20.68 15.04
N ARG A 43 9.89 -19.74 14.20
CA ARG A 43 10.48 -18.46 14.60
C ARG A 43 9.39 -17.46 15.00
N LYS A 44 9.66 -16.68 16.04
CA LYS A 44 8.74 -15.65 16.54
C LYS A 44 9.02 -14.34 15.82
N ILE A 45 8.11 -13.95 14.93
CA ILE A 45 8.27 -12.78 14.07
C ILE A 45 7.32 -11.68 14.54
N THR A 46 7.84 -10.46 14.65
CA THR A 46 7.08 -9.27 15.00
C THR A 46 6.99 -8.35 13.79
N LEU A 47 5.76 -8.04 13.39
CA LEU A 47 5.43 -7.21 12.24
C LEU A 47 5.18 -5.76 12.66
N ILE A 48 5.85 -4.83 11.98
CA ILE A 48 5.74 -3.38 12.18
C ILE A 48 5.41 -2.76 10.82
N GLY A 49 4.50 -1.78 10.77
CA GLY A 49 4.09 -1.17 9.50
C GLY A 49 3.14 -2.06 8.70
N PHE A 50 3.37 -2.20 7.40
CA PHE A 50 2.46 -2.84 6.42
C PHE A 50 1.12 -2.12 6.27
N CYS A 51 1.10 -0.81 6.50
CA CYS A 51 -0.08 0.01 6.28
C CYS A 51 0.19 0.94 5.10
N PRO A 52 -0.74 1.04 4.14
CA PRO A 52 -0.62 2.02 3.06
C PRO A 52 -0.81 3.43 3.61
N PHE A 53 -0.49 4.43 2.80
CA PHE A 53 -0.83 5.82 3.11
C PHE A 53 -2.24 6.17 2.59
N GLU A 54 -2.90 7.08 3.28
CA GLU A 54 -4.13 7.74 2.87
C GLU A 54 -3.94 9.27 2.87
N GLU A 55 -4.67 9.95 1.98
CA GLU A 55 -4.72 11.42 1.99
C GLU A 55 -5.58 11.90 3.17
N SER A 56 -4.98 12.70 4.06
CA SER A 56 -5.68 13.42 5.12
C SER A 56 -5.67 14.92 4.84
N LYS A 57 -6.74 15.61 5.28
CA LYS A 57 -6.92 17.05 5.09
C LYS A 57 -7.19 17.74 6.42
N GLU A 58 -6.43 18.79 6.70
CA GLU A 58 -6.64 19.67 7.84
C GLU A 58 -6.66 21.13 7.35
N GLY A 59 -7.87 21.70 7.29
CA GLY A 59 -8.08 22.99 6.63
C GLY A 59 -7.69 22.95 5.15
N ASN A 60 -6.73 23.80 4.76
CA ASN A 60 -6.20 23.85 3.39
C ASN A 60 -4.96 22.96 3.18
N TYR A 61 -4.49 22.26 4.22
CA TYR A 61 -3.30 21.42 4.14
C TYR A 61 -3.69 19.97 3.86
N ARG A 62 -3.05 19.39 2.85
CA ARG A 62 -3.12 17.96 2.51
C ARG A 62 -1.84 17.30 2.99
N TYR A 63 -1.96 16.16 3.65
CA TYR A 63 -0.81 15.37 4.09
C TYR A 63 -1.12 13.89 4.02
N ALA A 64 -0.08 13.06 3.88
CA ALA A 64 -0.22 11.62 3.92
C ALA A 64 -0.21 11.12 5.38
N ARG A 65 -1.08 10.17 5.69
CA ARG A 65 -1.11 9.46 6.98
C ARG A 65 -1.14 7.96 6.72
N LEU A 66 -0.55 7.14 7.58
CA LEU A 66 -0.75 5.69 7.50
C LEU A 66 -2.22 5.34 7.75
N ASN A 67 -2.81 4.60 6.82
CA ASN A 67 -4.14 4.01 6.93
C ASN A 67 -4.05 2.74 7.77
N ARG A 68 -4.35 2.89 9.07
CA ARG A 68 -4.22 1.78 10.04
C ARG A 68 -5.35 0.75 9.95
N ASP A 69 -6.46 1.12 9.33
CA ASP A 69 -7.62 0.24 9.16
C ASP A 69 -7.38 -0.75 8.01
N ASN A 70 -6.54 -0.38 7.04
CA ASN A 70 -6.25 -1.17 5.84
C ASN A 70 -4.83 -1.75 5.80
N CYS A 71 -4.28 -2.15 6.94
CA CYS A 71 -2.97 -2.78 6.95
C CYS A 71 -2.99 -4.21 6.39
N PHE A 72 -1.96 -4.54 5.63
CA PHE A 72 -1.76 -5.81 4.92
C PHE A 72 -0.93 -6.83 5.72
N ARG A 73 -0.69 -6.59 7.02
CA ARG A 73 0.03 -7.52 7.92
C ARG A 73 -0.53 -8.95 7.87
N LYS A 74 -1.85 -9.05 7.74
CA LYS A 74 -2.62 -10.30 7.66
C LYS A 74 -2.33 -11.08 6.36
N ASP A 75 -1.93 -10.39 5.29
CA ASP A 75 -1.71 -11.00 3.98
C ASP A 75 -0.37 -11.76 3.94
N LEU A 76 0.57 -11.45 4.85
CA LEU A 76 1.79 -12.24 5.02
C LEU A 76 1.50 -13.68 5.48
N GLY A 77 0.41 -13.91 6.20
CA GLY A 77 0.04 -15.25 6.68
C GLY A 77 0.86 -15.78 7.88
N TYR A 78 1.76 -14.99 8.45
CA TYR A 78 2.56 -15.35 9.65
C TYR A 78 3.05 -14.13 10.42
N GLY A 79 3.68 -14.38 11.57
CA GLY A 79 4.12 -13.33 12.49
C GLY A 79 2.98 -12.77 13.32
N ARG A 80 3.31 -11.87 14.25
CA ARG A 80 2.34 -11.16 15.08
C ARG A 80 2.51 -9.66 14.91
N SER A 81 1.40 -8.95 14.91
CA SER A 81 1.46 -7.49 14.94
C SER A 81 2.17 -7.03 16.21
N VAL A 82 2.89 -5.93 16.10
CA VAL A 82 3.47 -5.20 17.23
C VAL A 82 2.45 -4.89 18.35
N PHE A 83 1.16 -4.80 18.02
CA PHE A 83 0.10 -4.56 19.00
C PHE A 83 -0.34 -5.82 19.77
N ASP A 84 -0.04 -7.01 19.27
CA ASP A 84 -0.55 -8.29 19.79
C ASP A 84 0.47 -9.06 20.65
N ILE A 85 1.61 -8.43 20.95
CA ILE A 85 2.73 -9.08 21.63
C ILE A 85 2.69 -8.75 23.12
N PRO A 86 2.88 -9.75 24.00
CA PRO A 86 3.05 -9.49 25.42
C PRO A 86 4.39 -8.77 25.66
N TYR A 87 4.31 -7.59 26.29
CA TYR A 87 5.48 -6.79 26.64
C TYR A 87 5.81 -6.88 28.12
N GLY A 88 7.10 -7.06 28.40
CA GLY A 88 7.69 -6.95 29.73
C GLY A 88 8.30 -5.57 30.00
N GLY A 89 9.26 -5.53 30.93
CA GLY A 89 10.00 -4.32 31.26
C GLY A 89 11.02 -3.90 30.19
N ALA A 90 11.87 -2.93 30.52
CA ALA A 90 12.93 -2.47 29.61
C ALA A 90 13.99 -3.57 29.39
N ASN A 91 14.25 -3.91 28.14
CA ASN A 91 15.36 -4.77 27.75
C ASN A 91 16.68 -3.98 27.79
N ARG A 92 17.45 -4.18 28.86
CA ARG A 92 18.75 -3.51 29.07
C ARG A 92 19.92 -4.16 28.34
N ASN A 93 19.69 -5.30 27.67
CA ASN A 93 20.74 -6.00 26.93
C ASN A 93 21.00 -5.33 25.58
N ILE A 94 20.07 -4.52 25.08
CA ILE A 94 20.20 -3.79 23.82
C ILE A 94 20.55 -2.33 24.15
N PRO A 95 21.68 -1.79 23.64
CA PRO A 95 22.07 -0.41 23.89
C PRO A 95 21.00 0.59 23.37
N PRO A 96 20.71 1.68 24.10
CA PRO A 96 19.77 2.72 23.65
C PRO A 96 20.09 3.29 22.27
N ALA A 97 21.37 3.41 21.91
CA ALA A 97 21.79 3.85 20.59
C ALA A 97 21.31 2.93 19.45
N LYS A 98 21.27 1.60 19.67
CA LYS A 98 20.73 0.66 18.69
C LYS A 98 19.21 0.77 18.57
N VAL A 99 18.53 0.94 19.70
CA VAL A 99 17.08 1.18 19.73
C VAL A 99 16.76 2.45 18.94
N LYS A 100 17.51 3.53 19.15
CA LYS A 100 17.35 4.77 18.41
C LYS A 100 17.56 4.60 16.92
N ALA A 101 18.64 3.94 16.49
CA ALA A 101 18.90 3.68 15.07
C ALA A 101 17.80 2.83 14.40
N PHE A 102 17.26 1.84 15.13
CA PHE A 102 16.13 1.03 14.69
C PHE A 102 14.85 1.87 14.51
N LEU A 103 14.58 2.78 15.45
CA LEU A 103 13.46 3.71 15.35
C LEU A 103 13.63 4.68 14.18
N GLU A 104 14.82 5.24 14.01
CA GLU A 104 15.16 6.16 12.93
C GLU A 104 14.98 5.50 11.57
N ALA A 105 15.44 4.26 11.39
CA ALA A 105 15.25 3.50 10.15
C ALA A 105 13.77 3.38 9.74
N TYR A 106 12.85 3.27 10.72
CA TYR A 106 11.42 3.26 10.44
C TYR A 106 10.87 4.67 10.20
N LEU A 107 11.12 5.59 11.13
CA LEU A 107 10.53 6.93 11.15
C LEU A 107 11.10 7.85 10.06
N GLU A 108 12.25 7.54 9.48
CA GLU A 108 12.75 8.23 8.28
C GLU A 108 11.84 8.00 7.08
N GLU A 109 11.18 6.86 6.99
CA GLU A 109 10.33 6.50 5.87
C GLU A 109 8.88 6.98 6.13
N VAL A 110 8.30 6.63 7.28
CA VAL A 110 6.89 6.92 7.61
C VAL A 110 6.65 8.22 8.39
N ARG A 111 7.73 8.92 8.76
CA ARG A 111 7.69 10.18 9.51
C ARG A 111 6.84 10.07 10.79
N LYS A 112 6.19 11.17 11.18
CA LYS A 112 5.37 11.24 12.39
C LYS A 112 4.19 10.26 12.40
N SER A 113 3.72 9.84 11.22
CA SER A 113 2.52 9.00 11.10
C SER A 113 2.73 7.57 11.65
N GLY A 114 3.98 7.08 11.64
CA GLY A 114 4.33 5.75 12.17
C GLY A 114 4.77 5.72 13.63
N ILE A 115 4.80 6.86 14.34
CA ILE A 115 5.17 6.90 15.76
C ILE A 115 4.27 5.95 16.56
N GLU A 116 2.96 6.01 16.34
CA GLU A 116 1.99 5.18 17.07
C GLU A 116 2.15 3.67 16.79
N GLU A 117 2.72 3.31 15.64
CA GLU A 117 2.94 1.89 15.30
C GLU A 117 4.15 1.30 15.98
N ILE A 118 5.22 2.08 16.12
CA ILE A 118 6.44 1.61 16.76
C ILE A 118 6.45 1.87 18.28
N ALA A 119 5.61 2.78 18.77
CA ALA A 119 5.50 3.13 20.19
C ALA A 119 5.31 1.94 21.14
N PRO A 120 4.51 0.90 20.84
CA PRO A 120 4.34 -0.25 21.75
C PRO A 120 5.65 -0.99 22.04
N LEU A 121 6.64 -0.95 21.13
CA LEU A 121 7.94 -1.59 21.32
C LEU A 121 8.84 -0.82 22.27
N ILE A 122 8.51 0.42 22.61
CA ILE A 122 9.41 1.32 23.30
C ILE A 122 8.95 1.59 24.72
N ILE A 123 9.91 1.71 25.62
CA ILE A 123 9.74 2.22 26.97
C ILE A 123 10.77 3.31 27.19
N GLU A 124 10.29 4.48 27.58
CA GLU A 124 11.11 5.61 27.97
C GLU A 124 11.52 5.46 29.44
N LYS A 125 12.80 5.65 29.75
CA LYS A 125 13.32 5.68 31.11
C LYS A 125 14.34 6.80 31.26
N GLY A 126 13.91 7.93 31.80
CA GLY A 126 14.73 9.14 31.85
C GLY A 126 14.85 9.73 30.45
N GLU A 127 16.07 10.03 30.01
CA GLU A 127 16.34 10.56 28.67
C GLU A 127 16.55 9.45 27.61
N ASP A 128 16.62 8.19 28.05
CA ASP A 128 16.93 7.05 27.19
C ASP A 128 15.68 6.29 26.75
N LEU A 129 15.71 5.80 25.50
CA LEU A 129 14.73 4.88 24.93
C LEU A 129 15.25 3.45 24.97
N TYR A 130 14.41 2.54 25.50
CA TYR A 130 14.71 1.12 25.56
C TYR A 130 13.66 0.33 24.79
N LEU A 131 14.08 -0.79 24.20
CA LEU A 131 13.16 -1.77 23.66
C LEU A 131 12.46 -2.48 24.83
N ARG A 132 11.15 -2.68 24.73
CA ARG A 132 10.41 -3.53 25.68
C ARG A 132 10.82 -4.96 25.48
N GLN A 133 11.03 -5.67 26.58
CA GLN A 133 11.33 -7.09 26.57
C GLN A 133 10.13 -7.83 25.96
N ASN A 134 10.41 -8.64 24.95
CA ASN A 134 9.44 -9.48 24.28
C ASN A 134 10.17 -10.73 23.75
N ASP A 135 9.39 -11.70 23.31
CA ASP A 135 9.86 -13.00 22.85
C ASP A 135 9.84 -13.03 21.33
N THR A 136 10.64 -12.15 20.72
CA THR A 136 10.78 -11.97 19.27
C THR A 136 12.16 -12.41 18.81
N ASP A 137 12.21 -13.26 17.78
CA ASP A 137 13.45 -13.65 17.11
C ASP A 137 13.82 -12.65 16.00
N TYR A 138 12.81 -12.15 15.28
CA TYR A 138 12.97 -11.21 14.16
C TYR A 138 11.92 -10.10 14.16
N TYR A 139 12.35 -8.87 13.94
CA TYR A 139 11.47 -7.74 13.63
C TYR A 139 11.43 -7.53 12.13
N VAL A 140 10.23 -7.46 11.56
CA VAL A 140 10.02 -7.22 10.14
C VAL A 140 9.22 -5.95 10.00
N MET A 141 9.82 -4.96 9.33
CA MET A 141 9.16 -3.71 8.97
C MET A 141 8.71 -3.80 7.52
N GLY A 142 7.43 -3.54 7.26
CA GLY A 142 6.90 -3.31 5.91
C GLY A 142 6.49 -1.85 5.78
N ILE A 143 6.89 -1.21 4.69
CA ILE A 143 6.55 0.18 4.40
C ILE A 143 6.00 0.22 2.98
N HIS A 144 4.75 0.64 2.85
CA HIS A 144 4.07 0.75 1.57
C HIS A 144 4.01 2.22 1.19
N GLY A 145 4.72 2.59 0.14
CA GLY A 145 4.67 3.90 -0.48
C GLY A 145 4.37 3.79 -1.98
N PRO A 146 4.41 4.90 -2.71
CA PRO A 146 4.64 6.25 -2.21
C PRO A 146 3.48 6.77 -1.34
N PRO A 147 3.73 7.76 -0.46
CA PRO A 147 2.69 8.37 0.37
C PRO A 147 1.62 9.13 -0.42
N TRP A 148 1.91 9.44 -1.67
CA TRP A 148 1.00 10.02 -2.65
C TRP A 148 1.15 9.23 -3.94
N GLY A 149 0.04 8.89 -4.60
CA GLY A 149 0.06 8.11 -5.83
C GLY A 149 1.11 8.62 -6.82
N ALA A 150 2.15 7.82 -7.08
CA ALA A 150 3.07 8.09 -8.16
C ALA A 150 2.47 7.52 -9.43
N THR A 151 2.46 8.33 -10.48
CA THR A 151 2.14 7.83 -11.83
C THR A 151 3.37 7.12 -12.39
N SER A 152 3.17 5.99 -13.09
CA SER A 152 4.29 5.29 -13.73
C SER A 152 5.03 6.25 -14.67
N GLU A 153 6.37 6.24 -14.67
CA GLU A 153 7.21 7.15 -15.49
C GLU A 153 7.07 6.92 -17.01
N ASN A 154 6.39 5.85 -17.42
CA ASN A 154 6.28 5.43 -18.82
C ASN A 154 5.25 6.26 -19.61
N GLY A 155 5.55 7.52 -19.93
CA GLY A 155 5.20 8.14 -21.23
C GLY A 155 3.76 8.02 -21.79
N HIS A 156 2.72 7.96 -20.95
CA HIS A 156 1.34 7.73 -21.43
C HIS A 156 0.63 8.95 -22.03
N ILE A 157 1.31 10.09 -22.17
CA ILE A 157 0.68 11.36 -22.61
C ILE A 157 -0.03 11.19 -23.97
N LEU A 158 0.60 10.51 -24.93
CA LEU A 158 0.01 10.27 -26.25
C LEU A 158 -1.19 9.32 -26.18
N ASN A 159 -1.12 8.27 -25.35
CA ASN A 159 -2.24 7.36 -25.16
C ASN A 159 -3.39 8.04 -24.41
N ALA A 160 -3.10 8.84 -23.39
CA ALA A 160 -4.07 9.64 -22.66
C ALA A 160 -4.79 10.63 -23.59
N PHE A 161 -4.06 11.34 -24.45
CA PHE A 161 -4.67 12.21 -25.47
C PHE A 161 -5.52 11.42 -26.46
N ALA A 162 -4.99 10.32 -27.02
CA ALA A 162 -5.74 9.49 -27.96
C ALA A 162 -7.02 8.92 -27.34
N SER A 163 -6.96 8.46 -26.09
CA SER A 163 -8.11 7.99 -25.34
C SER A 163 -9.12 9.11 -25.09
N MET A 164 -8.67 10.27 -24.61
CA MET A 164 -9.52 11.43 -24.36
C MET A 164 -10.24 11.93 -25.62
N PHE A 165 -9.52 12.09 -26.74
CA PHE A 165 -10.10 12.55 -28.01
C PHE A 165 -11.05 11.53 -28.64
N THR A 166 -10.93 10.25 -28.29
CA THR A 166 -11.84 9.20 -28.76
C THR A 166 -12.89 8.81 -27.73
N LEU A 167 -13.08 9.62 -26.68
CA LEU A 167 -14.03 9.35 -25.59
C LEU A 167 -13.84 7.94 -25.00
N MET A 168 -12.59 7.57 -24.74
CA MET A 168 -12.14 6.26 -24.27
C MET A 168 -12.56 5.07 -25.16
N THR A 169 -12.85 5.32 -26.45
CA THR A 169 -13.02 4.25 -27.44
C THR A 169 -11.68 3.59 -27.73
N ILE A 170 -10.61 4.38 -27.86
CA ILE A 170 -9.23 3.89 -27.70
C ILE A 170 -8.98 3.78 -26.18
N PRO A 171 -8.58 2.61 -25.68
CA PRO A 171 -8.39 2.42 -24.25
C PRO A 171 -7.24 3.30 -23.73
N HIS A 172 -7.44 3.82 -22.54
CA HIS A 172 -6.38 4.42 -21.75
C HIS A 172 -5.57 3.30 -21.10
N TYR A 173 -4.26 3.29 -21.30
CA TYR A 173 -3.33 2.40 -20.64
C TYR A 173 -2.44 3.24 -19.73
N GLY A 174 -2.34 2.84 -18.46
CA GLY A 174 -1.55 3.58 -17.48
C GLY A 174 -1.60 2.88 -16.13
N GLY A 175 -1.42 3.62 -15.05
CA GLY A 175 -1.66 3.12 -13.70
C GLY A 175 -0.69 3.66 -12.67
N PRO A 176 -1.01 3.48 -11.38
CA PRO A 176 -0.14 3.89 -10.30
C PRO A 176 1.08 2.97 -10.22
N ARG A 177 2.16 3.53 -9.69
CA ARG A 177 3.32 2.78 -9.23
C ARG A 177 3.29 2.70 -7.73
N VAL A 178 3.42 1.48 -7.22
CA VAL A 178 3.59 1.21 -5.80
C VAL A 178 5.03 0.81 -5.52
N GLU A 179 5.52 1.20 -4.34
CA GLU A 179 6.85 0.89 -3.84
C GLU A 179 6.74 0.33 -2.43
N SER A 180 7.12 -0.92 -2.24
CA SER A 180 7.13 -1.57 -0.94
C SER A 180 8.56 -1.80 -0.47
N LYS A 181 8.89 -1.30 0.72
CA LYS A 181 10.18 -1.48 1.36
C LYS A 181 10.03 -2.39 2.57
N TYR A 182 10.86 -3.43 2.62
CA TYR A 182 10.89 -4.40 3.71
C TYR A 182 12.26 -4.43 4.36
N MET A 183 12.29 -4.39 5.69
CA MET A 183 13.52 -4.50 6.46
C MET A 183 13.37 -5.57 7.53
N ILE A 184 14.36 -6.46 7.62
CA ILE A 184 14.41 -7.52 8.63
C ILE A 184 15.53 -7.18 9.61
N PHE A 185 15.22 -7.24 10.89
CA PHE A 185 16.16 -7.08 11.99
C PHE A 185 16.16 -8.33 12.86
N ASP A 186 17.32 -8.69 13.39
CA ASP A 186 17.43 -9.73 14.42
C ASP A 186 16.93 -9.23 15.79
N ALA A 187 16.87 -10.14 16.78
CA ALA A 187 16.49 -9.82 18.15
C ALA A 187 17.38 -8.76 18.84
N ASN A 188 18.58 -8.49 18.31
CA ASN A 188 19.52 -7.47 18.81
C ASN A 188 19.44 -6.16 18.01
N LEU A 189 18.41 -6.00 17.18
CA LEU A 189 18.14 -4.86 16.30
C LEU A 189 19.22 -4.61 15.25
N ASN A 190 19.99 -5.62 14.85
CA ASN A 190 20.87 -5.51 13.69
C ASN A 190 20.03 -5.76 12.42
N LYS A 191 20.11 -4.85 11.45
CA LYS A 191 19.50 -5.07 10.14
C LYS A 191 20.24 -6.19 9.42
N ILE A 192 19.52 -7.25 9.06
CA ILE A 192 20.10 -8.46 8.43
C ILE A 192 19.67 -8.62 6.97
N HIS A 193 18.59 -7.95 6.58
CA HIS A 193 18.07 -7.97 5.21
C HIS A 193 17.26 -6.72 4.93
N GLU A 194 17.28 -6.28 3.68
CA GLU A 194 16.49 -5.16 3.17
C GLU A 194 16.16 -5.43 1.71
N THR A 195 14.88 -5.32 1.37
CA THR A 195 14.37 -5.49 0.01
C THR A 195 13.45 -4.33 -0.32
N GLU A 196 13.61 -3.78 -1.52
CA GLU A 196 12.68 -2.81 -2.08
C GLU A 196 12.05 -3.41 -3.34
N ILE A 197 10.73 -3.48 -3.36
CA ILE A 197 9.92 -3.95 -4.48
C ILE A 197 9.23 -2.74 -5.08
N LYS A 198 9.34 -2.60 -6.40
CA LYS A 198 8.71 -1.52 -7.15
C LYS A 198 7.85 -2.15 -8.22
N SER A 199 6.55 -1.92 -8.12
CA SER A 199 5.56 -2.57 -8.97
C SER A 199 4.75 -1.53 -9.73
N ASP A 200 4.86 -1.59 -11.05
CA ASP A 200 4.01 -0.82 -11.95
C ASP A 200 2.70 -1.57 -12.17
N ILE A 201 1.60 -1.01 -11.69
CA ILE A 201 0.29 -1.65 -11.84
C ILE A 201 -0.29 -1.24 -13.18
N ALA A 202 -0.38 -2.20 -14.11
CA ALA A 202 -0.98 -1.97 -15.40
C ALA A 202 -2.52 -1.88 -15.26
N THR A 203 -3.04 -0.70 -15.55
CA THR A 203 -4.47 -0.41 -15.64
C THR A 203 -4.85 -0.15 -17.09
N LEU A 204 -5.98 -0.73 -17.51
CA LEU A 204 -6.56 -0.49 -18.82
C LEU A 204 -7.99 0.02 -18.63
N SER A 205 -8.30 1.22 -19.15
CA SER A 205 -9.61 1.85 -18.97
C SER A 205 -10.27 2.17 -20.31
N ALA A 206 -11.53 1.76 -20.47
CA ALA A 206 -12.36 2.06 -21.65
C ALA A 206 -13.84 1.93 -21.31
N TRP A 207 -14.71 2.65 -22.02
CA TRP A 207 -16.16 2.61 -21.77
C TRP A 207 -16.81 1.24 -22.12
N TRP A 208 -16.17 0.48 -23.00
CA TRP A 208 -16.62 -0.85 -23.43
C TRP A 208 -15.96 -2.00 -22.66
N LEU A 209 -15.02 -1.72 -21.75
CA LEU A 209 -14.48 -2.73 -20.84
C LEU A 209 -15.52 -3.02 -19.75
N TYR A 210 -15.87 -4.29 -19.58
CA TYR A 210 -16.74 -4.72 -18.48
C TYR A 210 -15.90 -4.79 -17.18
N PRO A 211 -16.41 -4.30 -16.04
CA PRO A 211 -15.65 -4.36 -14.80
C PRO A 211 -15.55 -5.81 -14.33
N PHE A 212 -14.36 -6.22 -13.89
CA PHE A 212 -14.27 -7.20 -12.81
C PHE A 212 -14.55 -6.47 -11.50
N ALA A 213 -15.23 -7.13 -10.56
CA ALA A 213 -15.94 -6.50 -9.44
C ALA A 213 -15.06 -5.70 -8.45
N ASP A 214 -13.73 -5.75 -8.58
CA ASP A 214 -12.81 -5.37 -7.50
C ASP A 214 -11.88 -4.19 -7.86
N ALA A 215 -12.04 -3.53 -9.02
CA ALA A 215 -11.08 -2.53 -9.52
C ALA A 215 -11.73 -1.21 -9.97
N THR A 216 -12.64 -0.65 -9.17
CA THR A 216 -13.36 0.57 -9.59
C THR A 216 -12.73 1.87 -9.11
N ASP A 217 -11.85 1.82 -8.10
CA ASP A 217 -11.17 2.99 -7.54
C ASP A 217 -9.64 2.88 -7.63
N GLY A 218 -8.95 4.01 -7.79
CA GLY A 218 -7.48 4.08 -7.79
C GLY A 218 -6.87 3.55 -6.50
N ASP A 219 -7.54 3.80 -5.37
CA ASP A 219 -7.13 3.30 -4.05
C ASP A 219 -7.21 1.75 -3.98
N GLU A 220 -8.19 1.14 -4.63
CA GLU A 220 -8.31 -0.33 -4.73
C GLU A 220 -7.19 -0.93 -5.59
N VAL A 221 -6.83 -0.24 -6.69
CA VAL A 221 -5.72 -0.63 -7.56
C VAL A 221 -4.40 -0.61 -6.80
N GLU A 222 -4.10 0.47 -6.07
CA GLU A 222 -2.89 0.56 -5.24
C GLU A 222 -2.87 -0.51 -4.15
N ALA A 223 -4.01 -0.73 -3.48
CA ALA A 223 -4.15 -1.80 -2.48
C ALA A 223 -3.84 -3.19 -3.06
N MET A 224 -4.28 -3.49 -4.29
CA MET A 224 -3.92 -4.73 -4.97
C MET A 224 -2.40 -4.84 -5.21
N GLY A 225 -1.75 -3.76 -5.63
CA GLY A 225 -0.30 -3.75 -5.82
C GLY A 225 0.46 -4.07 -4.53
N TYR A 226 0.08 -3.43 -3.42
CA TYR A 226 0.69 -3.72 -2.12
C TYR A 226 0.48 -5.17 -1.67
N ARG A 227 -0.68 -5.76 -1.96
CA ARG A 227 -0.93 -7.19 -1.68
C ARG A 227 0.00 -8.10 -2.46
N VAL A 228 0.18 -7.85 -3.76
CA VAL A 228 1.09 -8.62 -4.61
C VAL A 228 2.54 -8.50 -4.11
N ASP A 229 2.97 -7.29 -3.75
CA ASP A 229 4.30 -7.07 -3.17
C ASP A 229 4.46 -7.85 -1.85
N ASN A 230 3.43 -7.87 -1.00
CA ASN A 230 3.45 -8.60 0.26
C ASN A 230 3.50 -10.12 0.06
N GLU A 231 2.78 -10.66 -0.92
CA GLU A 231 2.84 -12.08 -1.27
C GLU A 231 4.25 -12.45 -1.76
N HIS A 232 4.84 -11.63 -2.63
CA HIS A 232 6.20 -11.84 -3.11
C HIS A 232 7.21 -11.80 -1.96
N PHE A 233 7.15 -10.77 -1.12
CA PHE A 233 8.00 -10.67 0.07
C PHE A 233 7.77 -11.82 1.05
N SER A 234 6.53 -12.29 1.20
CA SER A 234 6.18 -13.41 2.07
C SER A 234 6.94 -14.69 1.72
N VAL A 235 7.03 -14.99 0.42
CA VAL A 235 7.81 -16.11 -0.12
C VAL A 235 9.31 -15.90 0.09
N GLU A 236 9.82 -14.72 -0.23
CA GLU A 236 11.24 -14.37 -0.06
C GLU A 236 11.70 -14.49 1.39
N LEU A 237 10.93 -13.91 2.33
CA LEU A 237 11.20 -13.99 3.75
C LEU A 237 11.19 -15.44 4.24
N GLN A 238 10.33 -16.30 3.69
CA GLN A 238 10.35 -17.71 4.03
C GLN A 238 11.65 -18.40 3.59
N GLU A 239 12.12 -18.15 2.37
CA GLU A 239 13.39 -18.69 1.88
C GLU A 239 14.57 -18.18 2.71
N PHE A 240 14.56 -16.89 3.04
CA PHE A 240 15.54 -16.28 3.93
C PHE A 240 15.58 -17.01 5.29
N LEU A 241 14.43 -17.23 5.93
CA LEU A 241 14.34 -17.88 7.24
C LEU A 241 14.74 -19.36 7.19
N LYS A 242 14.51 -20.08 6.08
CA LYS A 242 14.96 -21.47 5.91
C LYS A 242 16.48 -21.60 5.80
N SER A 243 17.15 -20.56 5.33
CA SER A 243 18.61 -20.57 5.12
C SER A 243 19.43 -20.32 6.40
N ARG A 244 18.78 -20.06 7.54
CA ARG A 244 19.40 -19.60 8.80
C ARG A 244 19.08 -20.49 10.01
#